data_AF-A0A9N9VH98-F1
#
_entry.id   AF-A0A9N9VH98-F1
#
_cell.length_a   1.000
_cell.length_b   1.000
_cell.length_c   1.000
_cell.angle_alpha   90.00
_cell.angle_beta   90.00
_cell.angle_gamma   90.00
#
_symmetry.space_group_name_H-M   'P 1'
#
loop_
_entity.id
_entity.type
_entity.pdbx_description
1 polymer ?
#
loop_
_entity_poly.entity_id
_entity_poly.type
_entity_poly.pdbx_seq_one_letter_code
_entity_poly.pdbx_strand_id
1 'polypeptide(L)'
;MSRILCPCVVCGNRVGGREHPEDDEATLWLSRFRGVYNHHEDGYILTGVCFSIEPEEEQFGASPADNSAWDDEGYTIETDNGTFNVVTSRSKDGWHGFLVHDVCWQLLSTYCHPEQVPLQRLHEICSSVYINGTTLNWVPPAIEDVIGLEIAFHNPLRSLEATNLLDQEPENHQPIADIPDLRESARNRLDQLPQELIEMIAKELPTQDFLNSRLATRSFWPTFHTQSFWRSRFTAGGERSWLFEALDAEESIDWRSLYLKTNESRLTLGLRNRKRI
;
A
#
# COMPACT_ATOMS: atom_id res chain seq x y z
N MET A 1 14.25 -5.28 -30.52
CA MET A 1 13.14 -6.07 -29.94
C MET A 1 12.62 -5.30 -28.74
N SER A 2 11.34 -4.94 -28.70
CA SER A 2 10.74 -4.24 -27.55
C SER A 2 10.65 -5.23 -26.38
N ARG A 3 11.44 -5.02 -25.33
CA ARG A 3 11.30 -5.77 -24.07
C ARG A 3 9.90 -5.49 -23.53
N ILE A 4 9.08 -6.53 -23.39
CA ILE A 4 7.76 -6.36 -22.80
C ILE A 4 7.97 -6.14 -21.29
N LEU A 5 7.50 -5.01 -20.78
CA LEU A 5 7.59 -4.71 -19.36
C LEU A 5 6.44 -5.42 -18.65
N CYS A 6 6.77 -6.31 -17.71
CA CYS A 6 5.81 -6.96 -16.82
C CYS A 6 5.80 -6.24 -15.46
N PRO A 7 5.04 -5.15 -15.24
CA PRO A 7 5.00 -4.52 -13.94
C PRO A 7 4.04 -5.23 -12.98
N CYS A 8 4.34 -5.10 -11.70
CA CYS A 8 3.41 -5.41 -10.63
C CYS A 8 2.20 -4.47 -10.69
N VAL A 9 0.99 -5.01 -10.69
CA VAL A 9 -0.25 -4.22 -10.78
C VAL A 9 -0.58 -3.42 -9.51
N VAL A 10 0.13 -3.68 -8.42
CA VAL A 10 -0.02 -2.96 -7.14
C VAL A 10 0.97 -1.79 -7.09
N CYS A 11 2.28 -2.05 -7.16
CA CYS A 11 3.29 -1.00 -6.98
C CYS A 11 3.77 -0.34 -8.28
N GLY A 12 3.41 -0.87 -9.45
CA GLY A 12 3.82 -0.37 -10.77
C GLY A 12 5.27 -0.66 -11.16
N ASN A 13 6.10 -1.19 -10.26
CA ASN A 13 7.50 -1.53 -10.57
C ASN A 13 7.60 -2.81 -11.38
N ARG A 14 8.68 -2.92 -12.17
CA ARG A 14 8.98 -4.10 -12.97
C ARG A 14 9.18 -5.33 -12.09
N VAL A 15 8.58 -6.45 -12.50
CA VAL A 15 8.92 -7.78 -11.99
C VAL A 15 10.12 -8.29 -12.77
N GLY A 16 11.21 -8.55 -12.05
CA GLY A 16 12.47 -9.02 -12.63
C GLY A 16 13.29 -7.93 -13.34
N GLY A 17 14.61 -8.05 -13.19
CA GLY A 17 15.62 -7.41 -14.00
C GLY A 17 16.05 -5.98 -13.62
N ARG A 18 17.26 -5.91 -13.05
CA ARG A 18 18.41 -5.20 -13.64
C ARG A 18 19.71 -5.95 -13.32
N GLU A 19 20.68 -5.89 -14.24
CA GLU A 19 22.09 -6.23 -14.02
C GLU A 19 22.71 -5.19 -13.06
N HIS A 20 22.76 -5.44 -11.75
CA HIS A 20 23.80 -4.90 -10.87
C HIS A 20 23.64 -5.38 -9.41
N PRO A 21 24.77 -5.41 -8.70
CA PRO A 21 25.67 -6.54 -8.58
C PRO A 21 25.26 -7.42 -7.38
N GLU A 22 25.57 -8.71 -7.48
CA GLU A 22 26.02 -9.56 -6.37
C GLU A 22 25.67 -9.03 -4.95
N ASP A 23 24.61 -9.59 -4.34
CA ASP A 23 24.36 -9.65 -2.89
C ASP A 23 23.55 -8.56 -2.16
N ASP A 24 22.71 -7.73 -2.81
CA ASP A 24 21.78 -6.87 -2.03
C ASP A 24 20.42 -7.53 -1.77
N GLU A 25 20.30 -8.18 -0.60
CA GLU A 25 19.04 -8.74 -0.06
C GLU A 25 17.88 -7.73 -0.10
N ALA A 26 18.19 -6.43 -0.05
CA ALA A 26 17.19 -5.36 -0.06
C ALA A 26 16.39 -5.28 -1.37
N THR A 27 16.90 -5.80 -2.49
CA THR A 27 16.23 -5.72 -3.81
C THR A 27 15.71 -7.07 -4.32
N LEU A 28 16.05 -8.18 -3.67
CA LEU A 28 15.59 -9.54 -4.02
C LEU A 28 14.06 -9.67 -4.08
N TRP A 29 13.34 -8.84 -3.33
CA TRP A 29 11.87 -8.85 -3.33
C TRP A 29 11.27 -8.45 -4.69
N LEU A 30 11.98 -7.68 -5.52
CA LEU A 30 11.52 -7.30 -6.87
C LEU A 30 11.49 -8.48 -7.85
N SER A 31 12.21 -9.56 -7.52
CA SER A 31 12.29 -10.79 -8.31
C SER A 31 11.28 -11.84 -7.84
N ARG A 32 10.65 -11.67 -6.67
CA ARG A 32 9.63 -12.58 -6.12
C ARG A 32 8.23 -12.07 -6.42
N PHE A 33 7.39 -12.89 -7.03
CA PHE A 33 6.06 -12.47 -7.49
C PHE A 33 5.07 -13.62 -7.51
N ARG A 34 3.79 -13.27 -7.67
CA ARG A 34 2.65 -14.17 -7.84
C ARG A 34 1.85 -13.73 -9.06
N GLY A 35 1.16 -14.66 -9.69
CA GLY A 35 0.21 -14.43 -10.77
C GLY A 35 -1.22 -14.47 -10.24
N VAL A 36 -2.05 -13.51 -10.66
CA VAL A 36 -3.50 -13.52 -10.49
C VAL A 36 -4.14 -13.69 -11.86
N TYR A 37 -4.79 -14.82 -12.10
CA TYR A 37 -5.37 -15.13 -13.41
C TYR A 37 -6.75 -15.77 -13.30
N ASN A 38 -7.50 -15.70 -14.38
CA ASN A 38 -8.77 -16.41 -14.52
C ASN A 38 -8.48 -17.77 -15.19
N HIS A 39 -8.92 -18.87 -14.60
CA HIS A 39 -8.84 -20.24 -15.11
C HIS A 39 -10.24 -20.70 -15.54
N HIS A 40 -10.33 -21.40 -16.67
CA HIS A 40 -11.61 -21.78 -17.28
C HIS A 40 -12.53 -22.56 -16.33
N GLU A 41 -11.95 -23.46 -15.55
CA GLU A 41 -12.69 -24.43 -14.74
C GLU A 41 -12.76 -24.02 -13.27
N ASP A 42 -11.71 -23.39 -12.76
CA ASP A 42 -11.55 -23.11 -11.32
C ASP A 42 -11.81 -21.63 -10.97
N GLY A 43 -12.11 -20.80 -11.96
CA GLY A 43 -12.32 -19.37 -11.76
C GLY A 43 -11.01 -18.63 -11.48
N TYR A 44 -11.02 -17.67 -10.56
CA TYR A 44 -9.86 -16.81 -10.32
C TYR A 44 -8.86 -17.47 -9.36
N ILE A 45 -7.61 -17.62 -9.81
CA ILE A 45 -6.54 -18.31 -9.08
C ILE A 45 -5.39 -17.32 -8.79
N LEU A 46 -4.82 -17.46 -7.60
CA LEU A 46 -3.52 -16.92 -7.23
C LEU A 46 -2.47 -18.04 -7.31
N THR A 47 -1.33 -17.79 -7.93
CA THR A 47 -0.22 -18.75 -7.93
C THR A 47 0.53 -18.78 -6.60
N GLY A 48 1.33 -19.82 -6.39
CA GLY A 48 2.45 -19.79 -5.45
C GLY A 48 3.49 -18.70 -5.79
N VAL A 49 4.55 -18.61 -4.96
CA VAL A 49 5.61 -17.61 -5.13
C VAL A 49 6.60 -18.04 -6.22
N CYS A 50 6.62 -17.27 -7.30
CA CYS A 50 7.58 -17.40 -8.40
C CYS A 50 8.82 -16.54 -8.16
N PHE A 51 9.91 -16.87 -8.84
CA PHE A 51 11.15 -16.10 -8.88
C PHE A 51 11.61 -15.89 -10.32
N SER A 52 11.98 -14.67 -10.69
CA SER A 52 12.50 -14.35 -12.04
C SER A 52 13.70 -13.41 -11.96
N ILE A 53 14.82 -13.84 -12.53
CA ILE A 53 16.04 -13.04 -12.66
C ILE A 53 16.03 -12.23 -13.98
N GLU A 54 15.47 -12.80 -15.05
CA GLU A 54 15.41 -12.19 -16.38
C GLU A 54 14.01 -12.39 -16.99
N PRO A 55 13.16 -11.35 -17.06
CA PRO A 55 11.81 -11.50 -17.64
C PRO A 55 11.89 -11.36 -19.17
N GLU A 56 12.84 -12.03 -19.81
CA GLU A 56 12.89 -12.14 -21.28
C GLU A 56 11.91 -13.19 -21.80
N GLU A 57 11.40 -14.06 -20.91
CA GLU A 57 10.41 -15.08 -21.25
C GLU A 57 8.97 -14.62 -21.00
N GLU A 58 8.11 -14.94 -21.96
CA GLU A 58 6.67 -14.65 -21.99
C GLU A 58 5.83 -15.61 -21.14
N GLN A 59 6.47 -16.66 -20.61
CA GLN A 59 5.87 -17.75 -19.85
C GLN A 59 6.55 -17.85 -18.50
N PHE A 60 5.77 -17.96 -17.44
CA PHE A 60 6.28 -18.12 -16.09
C PHE A 60 5.75 -19.44 -15.51
N GLY A 61 6.68 -20.26 -15.00
CA GLY A 61 6.34 -21.46 -14.24
C GLY A 61 5.86 -21.05 -12.86
N ALA A 62 4.66 -21.49 -12.48
CA ALA A 62 4.19 -21.37 -11.11
C ALA A 62 3.44 -22.61 -10.70
N SER A 63 3.68 -23.06 -9.48
CA SER A 63 2.80 -24.03 -8.85
C SER A 63 1.43 -23.38 -8.61
N PRO A 64 0.32 -24.06 -8.95
CA PRO A 64 -1.04 -23.57 -8.69
C PRO A 64 -1.43 -23.58 -7.20
N ALA A 65 -0.57 -24.06 -6.30
CA ALA A 65 -0.83 -24.05 -4.87
C ALA A 65 -0.41 -22.72 -4.22
N ASP A 66 -1.38 -22.03 -3.61
CA ASP A 66 -1.30 -20.72 -2.94
C ASP A 66 -0.09 -20.55 -1.99
N ASN A 67 0.32 -21.60 -1.29
CA ASN A 67 1.43 -21.54 -0.32
C ASN A 67 2.75 -22.15 -0.79
N SER A 68 2.82 -22.64 -2.03
CA SER A 68 4.06 -23.26 -2.52
C SER A 68 5.05 -22.22 -3.05
N ALA A 69 6.33 -22.38 -2.70
CA ALA A 69 7.43 -21.57 -3.17
C ALA A 69 8.30 -22.34 -4.18
N TRP A 70 9.01 -21.62 -5.04
CA TRP A 70 9.93 -22.18 -6.04
C TRP A 70 11.08 -23.00 -5.41
N ASP A 71 11.37 -22.80 -4.12
CA ASP A 71 12.41 -23.48 -3.35
C ASP A 71 11.89 -24.58 -2.41
N ASP A 72 10.60 -24.93 -2.49
CA ASP A 72 10.04 -26.02 -1.69
C ASP A 72 10.63 -27.39 -2.08
N GLU A 73 10.91 -28.22 -1.06
CA GLU A 73 11.51 -29.54 -1.23
C GLU A 73 10.57 -30.45 -2.06
N GLY A 74 11.00 -30.82 -3.27
CA GLY A 74 10.24 -31.65 -4.22
C GLY A 74 9.70 -30.90 -5.44
N TYR A 75 9.85 -29.57 -5.51
CA TYR A 75 9.51 -28.80 -6.71
C TYR A 75 10.44 -29.17 -7.86
N THR A 76 9.89 -29.66 -8.98
CA THR A 76 10.63 -29.76 -10.24
C THR A 76 9.91 -28.99 -11.34
N ILE A 77 10.66 -28.14 -12.04
CA ILE A 77 10.19 -27.35 -13.20
C ILE A 77 9.52 -28.25 -14.25
N GLU A 78 9.84 -29.54 -14.30
CA GLU A 78 9.34 -30.46 -15.31
C GLU A 78 8.03 -31.18 -14.93
N THR A 79 7.68 -31.30 -13.65
CA THR A 79 6.52 -32.13 -13.22
C THR A 79 5.28 -31.35 -12.79
N ASP A 80 5.43 -30.11 -12.29
CA ASP A 80 4.32 -29.38 -11.63
C ASP A 80 3.89 -28.09 -12.36
N ASN A 81 4.37 -27.88 -13.59
CA ASN A 81 4.07 -26.66 -14.33
C ASN A 81 2.67 -26.71 -14.97
N GLY A 82 1.71 -26.11 -14.29
CA GLY A 82 0.77 -25.25 -14.99
C GLY A 82 1.55 -24.04 -15.52
N THR A 83 1.78 -23.95 -16.82
CA THR A 83 2.32 -22.71 -17.41
C THR A 83 1.18 -21.70 -17.46
N PHE A 84 1.37 -20.51 -16.87
CA PHE A 84 0.43 -19.42 -17.05
C PHE A 84 1.09 -18.32 -17.88
N ASN A 85 0.36 -17.84 -18.88
CA ASN A 85 0.81 -16.72 -19.71
C ASN A 85 0.58 -15.42 -18.93
N VAL A 86 1.66 -14.70 -18.64
CA VAL A 86 1.58 -13.34 -18.10
C VAL A 86 1.14 -12.40 -19.21
N VAL A 87 0.31 -11.42 -18.87
CA VAL A 87 -0.37 -10.44 -19.75
C VAL A 87 0.52 -9.66 -20.72
N THR A 88 1.84 -9.85 -20.69
CA THR A 88 2.77 -9.29 -21.65
C THR A 88 2.89 -10.08 -22.95
N SER A 89 2.58 -11.38 -22.94
CA SER A 89 2.53 -12.18 -24.16
C SER A 89 1.17 -12.03 -24.84
N ARG A 90 1.16 -11.94 -26.18
CA ARG A 90 -0.09 -12.06 -26.95
C ARG A 90 -0.67 -13.43 -26.66
N SER A 91 -1.58 -13.53 -25.69
CA SER A 91 -2.20 -14.81 -25.37
C SER A 91 -2.91 -15.31 -26.63
N LYS A 92 -2.54 -16.51 -27.08
CA LYS A 92 -3.14 -17.15 -28.25
C LYS A 92 -4.63 -17.46 -28.02
N ASP A 93 -5.08 -17.47 -26.76
CA ASP A 93 -6.39 -17.98 -26.36
C ASP A 93 -7.17 -17.06 -25.38
N GLY A 94 -6.79 -15.79 -25.21
CA GLY A 94 -7.56 -14.82 -24.39
C GLY A 94 -7.35 -14.91 -22.87
N TRP A 95 -6.37 -15.69 -22.41
CA TRP A 95 -5.98 -15.77 -21.00
C TRP A 95 -5.09 -14.60 -20.61
N HIS A 96 -5.50 -13.84 -19.59
CA HIS A 96 -4.80 -12.65 -19.11
C HIS A 96 -4.59 -12.77 -17.59
N GLY A 97 -3.35 -13.09 -17.16
CA GLY A 97 -2.91 -13.03 -15.77
C GLY A 97 -2.07 -11.78 -15.43
N PHE A 98 -2.31 -11.21 -14.25
CA PHE A 98 -1.59 -10.04 -13.72
C PHE A 98 -0.49 -10.46 -12.76
N LEU A 99 0.62 -9.74 -12.75
CA LEU A 99 1.70 -9.96 -11.79
C LEU A 99 1.56 -9.08 -10.56
N VAL A 100 1.86 -9.64 -9.40
CA VAL A 100 1.96 -8.92 -8.13
C VAL A 100 3.26 -9.36 -7.46
N HIS A 101 4.12 -8.43 -7.03
CA HIS A 101 5.27 -8.82 -6.18
C HIS A 101 4.76 -9.53 -4.93
N ASP A 102 5.46 -10.56 -4.46
CA ASP A 102 5.02 -11.32 -3.29
C ASP A 102 4.85 -10.41 -2.06
N VAL A 103 5.78 -9.48 -1.86
CA VAL A 103 5.66 -8.43 -0.83
C VAL A 103 4.43 -7.54 -1.03
N CYS A 104 4.10 -7.13 -2.25
CA CYS A 104 2.90 -6.34 -2.52
C CYS A 104 1.62 -7.13 -2.26
N TRP A 105 1.63 -8.44 -2.54
CA TRP A 105 0.53 -9.34 -2.21
C TRP A 105 0.34 -9.46 -0.71
N GLN A 106 1.43 -9.59 0.06
CA GLN A 106 1.38 -9.62 1.52
C GLN A 106 0.81 -8.31 2.10
N LEU A 107 1.23 -7.15 1.60
CA LEU A 107 0.65 -5.85 2.01
C LEU A 107 -0.85 -5.77 1.72
N LEU A 108 -1.26 -6.19 0.52
CA LEU A 108 -2.67 -6.22 0.13
C LEU A 108 -3.49 -7.17 1.01
N SER A 109 -2.91 -8.31 1.37
CA SER A 109 -3.53 -9.31 2.25
C SER A 109 -3.68 -8.77 3.67
N THR A 110 -2.66 -8.08 4.20
CA THR A 110 -2.73 -7.40 5.49
C THR A 110 -3.80 -6.32 5.50
N TYR A 111 -3.91 -5.52 4.42
CA TYR A 111 -4.93 -4.49 4.32
C TYR A 111 -6.36 -5.05 4.25
N CYS A 112 -6.54 -6.20 3.59
CA CYS A 112 -7.84 -6.86 3.49
C CYS A 112 -8.24 -7.67 4.72
N HIS A 113 -7.32 -7.95 5.65
CA HIS A 113 -7.61 -8.75 6.85
C HIS A 113 -8.73 -8.11 7.70
N PRO A 114 -9.69 -8.90 8.22
CA PRO A 114 -9.75 -10.37 8.25
C PRO A 114 -10.28 -11.04 6.98
N GLU A 115 -10.78 -10.26 6.01
CA GLU A 115 -11.18 -10.79 4.74
C GLU A 115 -9.98 -11.19 3.85
N GLN A 116 -10.23 -12.06 2.89
CA GLN A 116 -9.25 -12.38 1.85
C GLN A 116 -9.33 -11.35 0.72
N VAL A 117 -8.21 -11.16 0.03
CA VAL A 117 -8.18 -10.33 -1.18
C VAL A 117 -9.15 -10.91 -2.22
N PRO A 118 -10.17 -10.14 -2.68
CA PRO A 118 -11.17 -10.67 -3.60
C PRO A 118 -10.58 -10.80 -5.01
N LEU A 119 -10.04 -11.98 -5.35
CA LEU A 119 -9.34 -12.25 -6.61
C LEU A 119 -10.13 -11.86 -7.85
N GLN A 120 -11.43 -12.20 -7.89
CA GLN A 120 -12.32 -11.79 -8.97
C GLN A 120 -12.33 -10.27 -9.14
N ARG A 121 -12.53 -9.54 -8.04
CA ARG A 121 -12.64 -8.09 -8.09
C ARG A 121 -11.32 -7.43 -8.49
N LEU A 122 -10.20 -7.95 -7.97
CA LEU A 122 -8.86 -7.50 -8.36
C LEU A 122 -8.63 -7.70 -9.86
N HIS A 123 -8.94 -8.89 -10.38
CA HIS A 123 -8.80 -9.20 -11.80
C HIS A 123 -9.67 -8.31 -12.69
N GLU A 124 -10.93 -8.09 -12.32
CA GLU A 124 -11.85 -7.18 -13.03
C GLU A 124 -11.32 -5.74 -13.08
N ILE A 125 -10.80 -5.23 -11.94
CA ILE A 125 -10.20 -3.88 -11.86
C ILE A 125 -9.00 -3.80 -12.79
N CYS A 126 -8.05 -4.73 -12.68
CA CYS A 126 -6.85 -4.75 -13.52
C CYS A 126 -7.19 -4.88 -15.01
N SER A 127 -8.17 -5.72 -15.35
CA SER A 127 -8.66 -5.91 -16.73
C SER A 127 -9.31 -4.66 -17.29
N SER A 128 -10.03 -3.88 -16.48
CA SER A 128 -10.68 -2.64 -16.93
C SER A 128 -9.68 -1.55 -17.33
N VAL A 129 -8.48 -1.55 -16.76
CA VAL A 129 -7.46 -0.52 -17.01
C VAL A 129 -6.45 -0.92 -18.08
N TYR A 130 -6.22 -2.22 -18.26
CA TYR A 130 -5.25 -2.73 -19.25
C TYR A 130 -5.70 -2.59 -20.72
N ILE A 131 -6.96 -2.20 -20.97
CA ILE A 131 -7.59 -2.11 -22.31
C ILE A 131 -6.80 -1.20 -23.28
N ASN A 132 -5.97 -0.28 -22.79
CA ASN A 132 -5.22 0.68 -23.61
C ASN A 132 -3.71 0.41 -23.71
N GLY A 133 -3.21 -0.76 -23.27
CA GLY A 133 -1.78 -1.08 -23.29
C GLY A 133 -0.92 -0.24 -22.33
N THR A 134 -1.55 0.59 -21.51
CA THR A 134 -0.94 1.26 -20.37
C THR A 134 -1.19 0.43 -19.13
N THR A 135 -0.11 0.04 -18.45
CA THR A 135 -0.20 -0.59 -17.14
C THR A 135 -0.78 0.40 -16.13
N LEU A 136 -1.44 -0.14 -15.10
CA LEU A 136 -1.92 0.62 -13.95
C LEU A 136 -0.75 1.41 -13.34
N ASN A 137 -0.61 2.67 -13.74
CA ASN A 137 0.29 3.61 -13.07
C ASN A 137 -0.48 4.20 -11.88
N TRP A 138 -0.68 3.40 -10.83
CA TRP A 138 -1.16 3.91 -9.53
C TRP A 138 -0.21 4.97 -8.96
N VAL A 139 1.02 5.00 -9.45
CA VAL A 139 2.02 5.98 -9.11
C VAL A 139 2.02 7.09 -10.17
N PRO A 140 1.99 8.37 -9.76
CA PRO A 140 2.16 9.49 -10.70
C PRO A 140 3.42 9.29 -11.56
N PRO A 141 3.48 9.86 -12.78
CA PRO A 141 4.63 9.77 -13.69
C PRO A 141 5.97 10.34 -13.14
N ALA A 142 6.03 10.70 -11.86
CA ALA A 142 7.22 11.22 -11.19
C ALA A 142 8.31 10.17 -10.88
N ILE A 143 8.12 8.88 -11.20
CA ILE A 143 9.16 7.85 -10.99
C ILE A 143 10.32 7.95 -12.00
N GLU A 144 10.27 8.87 -12.97
CA GLU A 144 11.45 9.13 -13.81
C GLU A 144 12.57 9.89 -13.05
N ASP A 145 12.28 10.46 -11.87
CA ASP A 145 13.29 11.09 -11.03
C ASP A 145 14.08 10.06 -10.19
N VAL A 146 15.40 10.27 -10.06
CA VAL A 146 16.35 9.40 -9.34
C VAL A 146 15.87 9.03 -7.93
N ILE A 147 15.23 9.98 -7.23
CA ILE A 147 14.72 9.80 -5.86
C ILE A 147 13.54 8.82 -5.84
N GLY A 148 12.66 8.86 -6.84
CA GLY A 148 11.52 7.93 -6.95
C GLY A 148 11.98 6.49 -7.16
N LEU A 149 13.04 6.31 -7.96
CA LEU A 149 13.68 5.01 -8.16
C LEU A 149 14.36 4.50 -6.88
N GLU A 150 15.08 5.36 -6.17
CA GLU A 150 15.74 5.00 -4.90
C GLU A 150 14.72 4.52 -3.85
N ILE A 151 13.61 5.25 -3.69
CA ILE A 151 12.50 4.85 -2.81
C ILE A 151 11.95 3.47 -3.20
N ALA A 152 11.73 3.24 -4.50
CA ALA A 152 11.15 2.01 -5.01
C ALA A 152 11.99 0.75 -4.71
N PHE A 153 13.29 0.86 -4.43
CA PHE A 153 14.17 -0.28 -4.15
C PHE A 153 14.07 -0.81 -2.70
N HIS A 154 13.54 -0.03 -1.76
CA HIS A 154 13.43 -0.46 -0.38
C HIS A 154 12.26 -1.42 -0.19
N ASN A 155 12.50 -2.61 0.38
CA ASN A 155 11.43 -3.58 0.68
C ASN A 155 10.37 -2.94 1.59
N PRO A 156 9.13 -2.74 1.11
CA PRO A 156 8.10 -2.04 1.87
C PRO A 156 7.57 -2.88 3.05
N LEU A 157 7.80 -4.19 3.09
CA LEU A 157 7.40 -5.04 4.22
C LEU A 157 8.44 -5.02 5.36
N ARG A 158 9.73 -4.92 5.04
CA ARG A 158 10.84 -4.95 6.03
C ARG A 158 11.15 -3.58 6.64
N SER A 159 10.14 -2.84 7.10
CA SER A 159 10.39 -1.62 7.88
C SER A 159 10.28 -1.92 9.37
N LEU A 160 11.38 -2.38 9.99
CA LEU A 160 11.49 -2.49 11.46
C LEU A 160 11.17 -1.16 12.16
N GLU A 161 11.39 -0.06 11.42
CA GLU A 161 11.00 1.29 11.80
C GLU A 161 9.51 1.46 12.07
N ALA A 162 8.62 0.79 11.32
CA ALA A 162 7.19 0.91 11.53
C ALA A 162 6.78 0.45 12.94
N THR A 163 7.36 -0.66 13.41
CA THR A 163 7.20 -1.13 14.79
C THR A 163 7.87 -0.17 15.77
N ASN A 164 9.11 0.24 15.50
CA ASN A 164 9.85 1.15 16.39
C ASN A 164 9.12 2.51 16.58
N LEU A 165 8.36 3.00 15.59
CA LEU A 165 7.60 4.24 15.71
C LEU A 165 6.50 4.16 16.78
N LEU A 166 5.94 2.96 16.99
CA LEU A 166 4.90 2.72 18.01
C LEU A 166 5.51 2.64 19.42
N ASP A 167 6.74 2.15 19.54
CA ASP A 167 7.44 1.99 20.83
C ASP A 167 8.09 3.29 21.34
N GLN A 168 8.16 4.34 20.51
CA GLN A 168 8.78 5.60 20.90
C GLN A 168 7.89 6.42 21.82
N GLU A 169 8.48 6.93 22.91
CA GLU A 169 7.80 7.85 23.82
C GLU A 169 7.13 9.03 23.09
N PRO A 170 5.95 9.48 23.58
CA PRO A 170 5.25 10.61 22.98
C PRO A 170 6.15 11.84 23.03
N GLU A 171 6.25 12.53 21.90
CA GLU A 171 6.92 13.83 21.86
C GLU A 171 6.22 14.78 22.85
N ASN A 172 7.01 15.35 23.76
CA ASN A 172 6.52 16.32 24.73
C ASN A 172 6.17 17.63 24.02
N HIS A 173 4.96 17.70 23.48
CA HIS A 173 4.47 18.89 22.81
C HIS A 173 4.02 19.90 23.88
N GLN A 174 4.63 21.09 23.87
CA GLN A 174 4.05 22.21 24.59
C GLN A 174 2.62 22.42 24.08
N PRO A 175 1.65 22.68 24.98
CA PRO A 175 0.30 23.01 24.56
C PRO A 175 0.38 24.16 23.55
N ILE A 176 -0.13 23.92 22.34
CA ILE A 176 -0.26 24.98 21.33
C ILE A 176 -1.15 26.03 21.98
N ALA A 177 -0.62 27.23 22.19
CA ALA A 177 -1.37 28.34 22.75
C ALA A 177 -2.67 28.51 21.97
N ASP A 178 -3.79 28.64 22.69
CA ASP A 178 -5.08 28.94 22.11
C ASP A 178 -4.93 30.13 21.16
N ILE A 179 -5.37 29.94 19.90
CA ILE A 179 -5.34 30.99 18.88
C ILE A 179 -6.24 32.15 19.39
N PRO A 180 -5.84 33.43 19.21
CA PRO A 180 -6.62 34.55 19.73
C PRO A 180 -8.07 34.51 19.26
N ASP A 181 -8.96 34.91 20.17
CA ASP A 181 -10.41 35.01 20.04
C ASP A 181 -10.88 35.37 18.62
N LEU A 182 -11.37 34.34 17.90
CA LEU A 182 -12.02 34.50 16.60
C LEU A 182 -13.30 35.29 16.84
N ARG A 183 -13.23 36.61 16.57
CA ARG A 183 -14.37 37.53 16.65
C ARG A 183 -15.64 36.86 16.13
N GLU A 184 -16.65 36.83 16.98
CA GLU A 184 -17.99 36.31 16.73
C GLU A 184 -18.48 36.66 15.33
N SER A 185 -18.35 35.71 14.41
CA SER A 185 -18.96 35.79 13.10
C SER A 185 -20.19 34.88 13.10
N ALA A 186 -21.35 35.55 13.12
CA ALA A 186 -22.67 35.07 12.71
C ALA A 186 -23.04 33.61 13.04
N ARG A 187 -23.83 33.41 14.11
CA ARG A 187 -24.67 32.21 14.39
C ARG A 187 -24.14 30.92 13.75
N ASN A 188 -22.96 30.47 14.17
CA ASN A 188 -22.42 29.22 13.63
C ASN A 188 -23.31 28.07 14.10
N ARG A 189 -24.07 27.45 13.20
CA ARG A 189 -24.96 26.32 13.53
C ARG A 189 -24.19 25.09 13.99
N LEU A 190 -22.89 25.01 13.68
CA LEU A 190 -22.01 23.95 14.18
C LEU A 190 -21.81 24.04 15.69
N ASP A 191 -21.88 25.23 16.28
CA ASP A 191 -21.82 25.39 17.74
C ASP A 191 -23.06 24.82 18.45
N GLN A 192 -24.14 24.55 17.71
CA GLN A 192 -25.36 23.93 18.25
C GLN A 192 -25.32 22.40 18.16
N LEU A 193 -24.34 21.83 17.45
CA LEU A 193 -24.21 20.38 17.35
C LEU A 193 -23.54 19.82 18.61
N PRO A 194 -23.98 18.66 19.11
CA PRO A 194 -23.23 17.90 20.10
C PRO A 194 -21.80 17.60 19.63
N GLN A 195 -20.88 17.53 20.59
CA GLN A 195 -19.46 17.32 20.33
C GLN A 195 -19.19 16.02 19.57
N GLU A 196 -19.99 15.00 19.81
CA GLU A 196 -19.90 13.69 19.16
C GLU A 196 -20.14 13.80 17.65
N LEU A 197 -21.09 14.64 17.21
CA LEU A 197 -21.37 14.87 15.79
C LEU A 197 -20.25 15.68 15.13
N ILE A 198 -19.69 16.67 15.83
CA ILE A 198 -18.53 17.41 15.34
C ILE A 198 -17.33 16.49 15.18
N GLU A 199 -17.10 15.57 16.12
CA GLU A 199 -16.04 14.57 16.01
C GLU A 199 -16.27 13.59 14.86
N MET A 200 -17.51 13.13 14.64
CA MET A 200 -17.83 12.33 13.45
C MET A 200 -17.51 13.08 12.16
N ILE A 201 -17.94 14.33 12.03
CA ILE A 201 -17.63 15.16 10.86
C ILE A 201 -16.12 15.32 10.69
N ALA A 202 -15.40 15.61 11.77
CA ALA A 202 -13.95 15.79 11.74
C ALA A 202 -13.20 14.53 11.27
N LYS A 203 -13.66 13.34 11.69
CA LYS A 203 -13.07 12.06 11.27
C LYS A 203 -13.18 11.84 9.77
N GLU A 204 -14.22 12.35 9.12
CA GLU A 204 -14.40 12.26 7.67
C GLU A 204 -13.59 13.29 6.85
N LEU A 205 -13.06 14.34 7.49
CA LEU A 205 -12.28 15.38 6.79
C LEU A 205 -10.81 14.98 6.63
N PRO A 206 -10.13 15.34 5.53
CA PRO A 206 -8.66 15.35 5.48
C PRO A 206 -8.08 16.19 6.62
N THR A 207 -6.92 15.82 7.16
CA THR A 207 -6.38 16.52 8.34
C THR A 207 -6.12 18.00 8.04
N GLN A 208 -5.70 18.33 6.82
CA GLN A 208 -5.51 19.72 6.39
C GLN A 208 -6.81 20.54 6.49
N ASP A 209 -7.93 19.98 6.04
CA ASP A 209 -9.24 20.66 6.06
C ASP A 209 -9.80 20.77 7.47
N PHE A 210 -9.57 19.76 8.31
CA PHE A 210 -9.89 19.82 9.73
C PHE A 210 -9.09 20.93 10.44
N LEU A 211 -7.78 21.03 10.20
CA LEU A 211 -6.95 22.10 10.78
C LEU A 211 -7.41 23.48 10.31
N ASN A 212 -7.76 23.63 9.04
CA ASN A 212 -8.36 24.86 8.51
C ASN A 212 -9.72 25.17 9.16
N SER A 213 -10.53 24.14 9.42
CA SER A 213 -11.85 24.28 10.07
C SER A 213 -11.73 24.80 11.51
N ARG A 214 -10.65 24.47 12.23
CA ARG A 214 -10.35 25.05 13.55
C ARG A 214 -10.06 26.55 13.48
N LEU A 215 -9.48 27.03 12.38
CA LEU A 215 -9.26 28.46 12.15
C LEU A 215 -10.57 29.19 11.80
N ALA A 216 -11.56 28.48 11.28
CA ALA A 216 -12.85 29.03 10.88
C ALA A 216 -13.91 28.99 12.00
N THR A 217 -13.88 27.95 12.86
CA THR A 217 -14.83 27.81 13.98
C THR A 217 -14.23 27.11 15.19
N ARG A 218 -14.67 27.55 16.37
CA ARG A 218 -14.31 26.96 17.66
C ARG A 218 -14.87 25.55 17.87
N SER A 219 -15.96 25.18 17.19
CA SER A 219 -16.64 23.89 17.42
C SER A 219 -15.70 22.69 17.22
N PHE A 220 -14.72 22.79 16.31
CA PHE A 220 -13.73 21.74 16.04
C PHE A 220 -12.53 21.70 16.99
N TRP A 221 -12.39 22.68 17.89
CA TRP A 221 -11.23 22.77 18.77
C TRP A 221 -11.09 21.59 19.72
N PRO A 222 -12.15 21.14 20.43
CA PRO A 222 -12.02 20.03 21.36
C PRO A 222 -11.57 18.73 20.66
N THR A 223 -12.04 18.52 19.43
CA THR A 223 -11.70 17.34 18.61
C THR A 223 -10.20 17.22 18.32
N PHE A 224 -9.48 18.34 18.26
CA PHE A 224 -8.03 18.32 18.00
C PHE A 224 -7.23 17.61 19.10
N HIS A 225 -7.79 17.58 20.31
CA HIS A 225 -7.17 16.95 21.47
C HIS A 225 -7.64 15.51 21.69
N THR A 226 -8.60 15.00 20.90
CA THR A 226 -9.10 13.64 21.09
C THR A 226 -8.19 12.62 20.40
N GLN A 227 -7.82 11.57 21.14
CA GLN A 227 -7.08 10.44 20.57
C GLN A 227 -7.91 9.70 19.51
N SER A 228 -9.23 9.69 19.65
CA SER A 228 -10.13 9.05 18.68
C SER A 228 -10.10 9.73 17.29
N PHE A 229 -9.98 11.06 17.23
CA PHE A 229 -9.76 11.76 15.97
C PHE A 229 -8.43 11.33 15.32
N TRP A 230 -7.32 11.38 16.05
CA TRP A 230 -6.00 11.05 15.49
C TRP A 230 -5.90 9.57 15.10
N ARG A 231 -6.48 8.67 15.90
CA ARG A 231 -6.58 7.24 15.58
C ARG A 231 -7.28 6.98 14.26
N SER A 232 -8.32 7.76 13.92
CA SER A 232 -9.03 7.59 12.64
C SER A 232 -8.16 7.85 11.40
N ARG A 233 -6.98 8.47 11.56
CA ARG A 233 -6.03 8.64 10.45
C ARG A 233 -5.26 7.37 10.11
N PHE A 234 -5.23 6.40 11.03
CA PHE A 234 -4.50 5.14 10.86
C PHE A 234 -5.41 3.96 10.54
N THR A 235 -6.73 4.14 10.62
CA THR A 235 -7.71 3.11 10.24
C THR A 235 -7.82 2.98 8.72
N ALA A 236 -8.51 1.93 8.25
CA ALA A 236 -8.80 1.74 6.83
C ALA A 236 -9.38 3.02 6.19
N GLY A 237 -8.82 3.43 5.05
CA GLY A 237 -9.18 4.67 4.34
C GLY A 237 -8.60 5.97 4.92
N GLY A 238 -7.91 5.92 6.06
CA GLY A 238 -7.25 7.08 6.67
C GLY A 238 -5.93 7.46 5.98
N GLU A 239 -5.46 8.69 6.21
CA GLU A 239 -4.24 9.25 5.58
C GLU A 239 -2.92 8.50 5.91
N ARG A 240 -2.96 7.62 6.91
CA ARG A 240 -1.87 6.79 7.41
C ARG A 240 -2.25 5.30 7.46
N SER A 241 -3.25 4.87 6.69
CA SER A 241 -3.67 3.46 6.59
C SER A 241 -2.58 2.52 6.08
N TRP A 242 -1.51 3.06 5.50
CA TRP A 242 -0.30 2.33 5.09
C TRP A 242 0.57 1.89 6.28
N LEU A 243 0.32 2.35 7.51
CA LEU A 243 1.01 1.90 8.71
C LEU A 243 0.19 0.80 9.41
N PHE A 244 0.28 -0.43 8.92
CA PHE A 244 -0.55 -1.55 9.38
C PHE A 244 -0.34 -1.92 10.84
N GLU A 245 0.89 -1.74 11.35
CA GLU A 245 1.24 -2.02 12.74
C GLU A 245 0.41 -1.19 13.71
N ALA A 246 -0.10 -0.04 13.26
CA ALA A 246 -1.02 0.78 14.04
C ALA A 246 -2.41 0.14 14.22
N LEU A 247 -2.84 -0.75 13.33
CA LEU A 247 -4.17 -1.37 13.44
C LEU A 247 -4.28 -2.29 14.66
N ASP A 248 -3.20 -3.01 14.96
CA ASP A 248 -3.10 -3.96 16.08
C ASP A 248 -2.59 -3.31 17.38
N ALA A 249 -2.34 -2.01 17.34
CA ALA A 249 -1.63 -1.32 18.40
C ALA A 249 -2.52 -1.05 19.62
N GLU A 250 -1.93 -1.16 20.81
CA GLU A 250 -2.65 -0.99 22.08
C GLU A 250 -3.24 0.42 22.26
N GLU A 251 -4.25 0.55 23.13
CA GLU A 251 -4.87 1.84 23.46
C GLU A 251 -3.92 2.86 24.11
N SER A 252 -2.71 2.43 24.51
CA SER A 252 -1.70 3.25 25.21
C SER A 252 -0.95 4.22 24.29
N ILE A 253 -1.14 4.14 22.97
CA ILE A 253 -0.43 4.97 22.00
C ILE A 253 -1.01 6.39 21.93
N ASP A 254 -0.12 7.38 21.94
CA ASP A 254 -0.46 8.76 21.57
C ASP A 254 -0.51 8.90 20.04
N TRP A 255 -1.71 8.73 19.49
CA TRP A 255 -2.02 8.81 18.07
C TRP A 255 -1.66 10.17 17.46
N ARG A 256 -1.75 11.25 18.23
CA ARG A 256 -1.37 12.57 17.75
C ARG A 256 0.14 12.65 17.57
N SER A 257 0.90 12.16 18.55
CA SER A 257 2.37 12.13 18.44
C SER A 257 2.81 11.26 17.27
N LEU A 258 2.20 10.08 17.11
CA LEU A 258 2.47 9.18 15.98
C LEU A 258 2.16 9.86 14.62
N TYR A 259 1.06 10.62 14.52
CA TYR A 259 0.74 11.36 13.31
C TYR A 259 1.82 12.40 12.95
N LEU A 260 2.38 13.09 13.95
CA LEU A 260 3.44 14.08 13.74
C LEU A 260 4.78 13.42 13.36
N LYS A 261 5.10 12.27 13.94
CA LYS A 261 6.28 11.47 13.59
C LYS A 261 6.20 10.90 12.18
N THR A 262 5.00 10.58 11.70
CA THR A 262 4.75 10.06 10.34
C THR A 262 4.50 11.17 9.30
N ASN A 263 5.06 12.36 9.51
CA ASN A 263 5.10 13.42 8.51
C ASN A 263 6.11 13.07 7.40
N GLU A 264 5.81 13.45 6.16
CA GLU A 264 6.61 13.13 4.96
C GLU A 264 8.10 13.43 5.10
N SER A 265 8.41 14.58 5.70
CA SER A 265 9.80 15.01 5.92
C SER A 265 10.58 14.11 6.87
N ARG A 266 9.91 13.29 7.67
CA ARG A 266 10.49 12.39 8.67
C ARG A 266 10.49 10.92 8.26
N LEU A 267 9.76 10.55 7.20
CA LEU A 267 9.71 9.17 6.73
C LEU A 267 11.03 8.77 6.08
N THR A 268 11.54 7.59 6.42
CA THR A 268 12.63 6.94 5.67
C THR A 268 12.15 6.48 4.29
N LEU A 269 13.10 6.10 3.44
CA LEU A 269 12.82 5.59 2.10
C LEU A 269 11.93 4.34 2.12
N GLY A 270 12.07 3.45 3.11
CA GLY A 270 11.21 2.27 3.25
C GLY A 270 9.75 2.61 3.55
N LEU A 271 9.50 3.51 4.51
CA LEU A 271 8.15 3.97 4.84
C LEU A 271 7.53 4.81 3.73
N ARG A 272 8.35 5.59 3.00
CA ARG A 272 7.90 6.30 1.79
C ARG A 272 7.48 5.33 0.70
N ASN A 273 8.23 4.23 0.50
CA ASN A 273 7.85 3.22 -0.47
C ASN A 273 6.55 2.52 -0.06
N ARG A 274 6.40 2.21 1.24
CA ARG A 274 5.16 1.65 1.76
C ARG A 274 3.97 2.59 1.58
N LYS A 275 4.13 3.88 1.89
CA LYS A 275 3.08 4.90 1.70
C LYS A 275 2.65 5.08 0.24
N ARG A 276 3.59 4.91 -0.68
CA ARG A 276 3.37 5.03 -2.13
C ARG A 276 2.53 3.87 -2.69
N ILE A 277 2.64 2.69 -2.07
CA ILE A 277 1.98 1.45 -2.46
C ILE A 277 0.58 1.41 -1.85
#